data_AF-A0A537FMQ6-F1
#
_entry.id   AF-A0A537FMQ6-F1
#
_cell.length_a   1.000
_cell.length_b   1.000
_cell.length_c   1.000
_cell.angle_alpha   90.00
_cell.angle_beta   90.00
_cell.angle_gamma   90.00
#
_symmetry.space_group_name_H-M   'P 1'
#
loop_
_entity.id
_entity.type
_entity.pdbx_description
1 polymer ?
#
loop_
_entity_poly.entity_id
_entity_poly.type
_entity_poly.pdbx_seq_one_letter_code
_entity_poly.pdbx_strand_id
1 'polypeptide(L)'
;MVLEAPQIIGRGTWLDRVASEIVERENQLGRAPEFFKVESGLAASGLPHIGSYGDAARAYGVKLALESLGQKAELIAFTDDKDGLRKVPAGFPKTLSKYIGFPVSSIPDPFDCHGSYGAHMSGLLLDALDKTGVKYRHVSGTKAYQEGLFNQQIDKILTNAKRVGEIIKETMGQEKYTEVLPYFP
;
A
#
# COMPACT_ATOMS: atom_id res chain seq x y z
N MET A 1 35.54 -24.63 19.69
CA MET A 1 34.82 -23.35 19.77
C MET A 1 33.34 -23.69 19.75
N VAL A 2 32.66 -23.60 20.91
CA VAL A 2 31.21 -23.87 20.98
C VAL A 2 30.52 -22.60 20.51
N LEU A 3 29.80 -22.66 19.39
CA LEU A 3 28.97 -21.55 18.95
C LEU A 3 27.86 -21.36 19.98
N GLU A 4 27.68 -20.14 20.48
CA GLU A 4 26.54 -19.82 21.34
C GLU A 4 25.23 -20.10 20.60
N ALA A 5 24.24 -20.60 21.34
CA ALA A 5 22.92 -20.88 20.77
C ALA A 5 22.31 -19.58 20.24
N PRO A 6 21.68 -19.59 19.04
CA PRO A 6 21.09 -18.39 18.48
C PRO A 6 19.99 -17.86 19.40
N GLN A 7 19.99 -16.55 19.63
CA GLN A 7 18.92 -15.88 20.36
C GLN A 7 17.60 -16.04 19.60
N ILE A 8 16.59 -16.60 20.26
CA ILE A 8 15.24 -16.76 19.69
C ILE A 8 14.40 -15.57 20.15
N ILE A 9 13.88 -14.81 19.18
CA ILE A 9 12.94 -13.69 19.41
C ILE A 9 11.53 -14.20 19.12
N GLY A 10 10.59 -13.99 20.05
CA GLY A 10 9.19 -14.38 19.87
C GLY A 10 9.06 -15.88 19.55
N ARG A 11 8.50 -16.20 18.39
CA ARG A 11 8.35 -17.59 17.90
C ARG A 11 9.54 -18.08 17.06
N GLY A 12 10.61 -17.30 16.94
CA GLY A 12 11.80 -17.64 16.15
C GLY A 12 11.60 -17.50 14.64
N THR A 13 10.60 -16.74 14.20
CA THR A 13 10.36 -16.47 12.78
C THR A 13 11.04 -15.19 12.32
N TRP A 14 11.19 -15.03 11.01
CA TRP A 14 11.68 -13.78 10.44
C TRP A 14 10.74 -12.59 10.72
N LEU A 15 9.44 -12.85 10.94
CA LEU A 15 8.47 -11.82 11.32
C LEU A 15 8.76 -11.27 12.72
N ASP A 16 9.09 -12.14 13.66
CA ASP A 16 9.46 -11.75 15.04
C ASP A 16 10.70 -10.85 15.04
N ARG A 17 11.69 -11.22 14.22
CA ARG A 17 12.91 -10.43 14.04
C ARG A 17 12.61 -9.04 13.47
N VAL A 18 11.84 -8.97 12.38
CA VAL A 18 11.45 -7.68 11.76
C VAL A 18 10.70 -6.80 12.75
N ALA A 19 9.74 -7.36 13.49
CA ALA A 19 8.99 -6.60 14.50
C ALA A 19 9.91 -6.08 15.62
N SER A 20 10.85 -6.89 16.10
CA SER A 20 11.82 -6.48 17.11
C SER A 20 12.73 -5.35 16.62
N GLU A 21 13.27 -5.48 15.39
CA GLU A 21 14.13 -4.45 14.78
C GLU A 21 13.38 -3.13 14.58
N ILE A 22 12.09 -3.18 14.22
CA ILE A 22 11.22 -2.00 14.15
C ILE A 22 11.12 -1.34 15.52
N VAL A 23 10.72 -2.08 16.56
CA VAL A 23 10.52 -1.54 17.91
C VAL A 23 11.82 -0.96 18.47
N GLU A 24 12.94 -1.66 18.31
CA GLU A 24 14.26 -1.20 18.74
C GLU A 24 14.63 0.13 18.05
N ARG A 25 14.47 0.21 16.73
CA ARG A 25 14.73 1.43 15.96
C ARG A 25 13.85 2.59 16.42
N GLU A 26 12.55 2.38 16.61
CA GLU A 26 11.66 3.45 17.04
C GLU A 26 12.00 3.95 18.45
N ASN A 27 12.43 3.06 19.36
CA ASN A 27 12.92 3.41 20.69
C ASN A 27 14.23 4.20 20.62
N GLN A 28 15.21 3.76 19.83
CA GLN A 28 16.48 4.47 19.64
C GLN A 28 16.30 5.89 19.09
N LEU A 29 15.32 6.06 18.21
CA LEU A 29 14.96 7.36 17.64
C LEU A 29 14.07 8.21 18.55
N GLY A 30 13.67 7.71 19.72
CA GLY A 30 12.80 8.42 20.67
C GLY A 30 11.41 8.71 20.12
N ARG A 31 10.92 7.89 19.18
CA ARG A 31 9.68 8.10 18.43
C ARG A 31 8.74 6.90 18.45
N ALA A 32 8.90 6.02 19.44
CA ALA A 32 8.04 4.86 19.64
C ALA A 32 6.56 5.29 19.65
N PRO A 33 5.75 4.85 18.66
CA PRO A 33 4.35 5.23 18.61
C PRO A 33 3.55 4.45 19.64
N GLU A 34 2.46 5.03 20.13
CA GLU A 34 1.48 4.27 20.94
C GLU A 34 0.79 3.18 20.10
N PHE A 35 0.76 3.36 18.78
CA PHE A 35 0.03 2.52 17.85
C PHE A 35 0.75 2.41 16.50
N PHE A 36 1.14 1.20 16.14
CA PHE A 36 1.82 0.92 14.88
C PHE A 36 0.81 0.76 13.73
N LYS A 37 1.16 1.32 12.57
CA LYS A 37 0.41 1.13 11.33
C LYS A 37 1.30 0.36 10.37
N VAL A 38 0.87 -0.85 10.01
CA VAL A 38 1.48 -1.65 8.96
C VAL A 38 0.60 -1.51 7.73
N GLU A 39 1.18 -1.35 6.55
CA GLU A 39 0.42 -1.10 5.32
C GLU A 39 0.77 -2.12 4.25
N SER A 40 -0.23 -2.47 3.44
CA SER A 40 -0.07 -3.16 2.15
C SER A 40 -0.86 -2.41 1.07
N GLY A 41 -0.26 -2.27 -0.10
CA GLY A 41 -0.82 -1.57 -1.26
C GLY A 41 -1.56 -2.52 -2.20
N LEU A 42 -2.75 -2.13 -2.63
CA LEU A 42 -3.63 -2.88 -3.51
C LEU A 42 -3.79 -2.14 -4.83
N ALA A 43 -3.17 -2.68 -5.89
CA ALA A 43 -3.38 -2.19 -7.24
C ALA A 43 -4.79 -2.56 -7.73
N ALA A 44 -5.61 -1.56 -8.04
CA ALA A 44 -6.98 -1.74 -8.52
C ALA A 44 -7.10 -1.75 -10.06
N SER A 45 -5.97 -1.71 -10.79
CA SER A 45 -5.96 -1.62 -12.25
C SER A 45 -5.98 -2.97 -12.99
N GLY A 46 -5.83 -4.10 -12.29
CA GLY A 46 -5.81 -5.42 -12.92
C GLY A 46 -6.23 -6.52 -11.95
N LEU A 47 -6.30 -7.74 -12.47
CA LEU A 47 -6.68 -8.91 -11.68
C LEU A 47 -5.66 -9.16 -10.55
N PRO A 48 -6.10 -9.24 -9.29
CA PRO A 48 -5.22 -9.61 -8.20
C PRO A 48 -4.73 -11.05 -8.37
N HIS A 49 -3.51 -11.31 -7.92
CA HIS A 49 -2.89 -12.64 -7.98
C HIS A 49 -2.30 -13.03 -6.63
N ILE A 50 -1.77 -14.25 -6.51
CA ILE A 50 -1.21 -14.76 -5.26
C ILE A 50 -0.11 -13.85 -4.68
N GLY A 51 0.66 -13.17 -5.54
CA GLY A 51 1.62 -12.14 -5.11
C GLY A 51 0.97 -10.95 -4.38
N SER A 52 -0.18 -10.45 -4.83
CA SER A 52 -0.93 -9.36 -4.19
C SER A 52 -1.46 -9.79 -2.82
N TYR A 53 -2.02 -10.99 -2.74
CA TYR A 53 -2.42 -11.60 -1.46
C TYR A 53 -1.21 -11.77 -0.53
N GLY A 54 -0.10 -12.29 -1.07
CA GLY A 54 1.11 -12.53 -0.31
C GLY A 54 1.70 -11.26 0.30
N ASP A 55 1.53 -10.11 -0.35
CA ASP A 55 1.92 -8.81 0.21
C ASP A 55 1.13 -8.46 1.47
N ALA A 56 -0.20 -8.47 1.36
CA ALA A 56 -1.09 -8.23 2.50
C ALA A 56 -0.91 -9.27 3.62
N ALA A 57 -0.71 -10.53 3.27
CA ALA A 57 -0.47 -11.61 4.25
C ALA A 57 0.85 -11.42 5.01
N ARG A 58 1.93 -10.98 4.34
CA ARG A 58 3.21 -10.67 5.00
C ARG A 58 3.07 -9.44 5.91
N ALA A 59 2.41 -8.38 5.44
CA ALA A 59 2.12 -7.20 6.24
C ALA A 59 1.29 -7.58 7.50
N TYR A 60 0.30 -8.44 7.33
CA TYR A 60 -0.48 -8.97 8.46
C TYR A 60 0.38 -9.79 9.44
N GLY A 61 1.31 -10.60 8.93
CA GLY A 61 2.28 -11.32 9.76
C GLY A 61 3.13 -10.39 10.62
N VAL A 62 3.60 -9.27 10.07
CA VAL A 62 4.36 -8.26 10.83
C VAL A 62 3.47 -7.60 11.87
N LYS A 63 2.22 -7.27 11.54
CA LYS A 63 1.22 -6.76 12.49
C LYS A 63 1.05 -7.72 13.69
N LEU A 64 0.90 -9.02 13.44
CA LEU A 64 0.76 -10.02 14.50
C LEU A 64 2.05 -10.19 15.33
N ALA A 65 3.21 -10.08 14.70
CA ALA A 65 4.49 -10.14 15.41
C ALA A 65 4.69 -8.93 16.33
N LEU A 66 4.32 -7.72 15.89
CA LEU A 66 4.30 -6.52 16.73
C LEU A 66 3.36 -6.69 17.94
N GLU A 67 2.16 -7.24 17.73
CA GLU A 67 1.22 -7.56 18.82
C GLU A 67 1.76 -8.61 19.78
N SER A 68 2.51 -9.59 19.28
CA SER A 68 3.16 -10.60 20.12
C SER A 68 4.27 -10.01 21.00
N LEU A 69 4.83 -8.86 20.62
CA LEU A 69 5.76 -8.05 21.42
C LEU A 69 5.04 -7.03 22.33
N GLY A 70 3.72 -7.11 22.46
CA GLY A 70 2.91 -6.22 23.30
C GLY A 70 2.63 -4.84 22.69
N GLN A 71 2.95 -4.62 21.41
CA GLN A 71 2.63 -3.37 20.72
C GLN A 71 1.20 -3.39 20.18
N LYS A 72 0.51 -2.25 20.16
CA LYS A 72 -0.77 -2.13 19.45
C LYS A 72 -0.48 -1.91 17.96
N ALA A 73 -1.15 -2.64 17.07
CA ALA A 73 -0.94 -2.48 15.62
C ALA A 73 -2.22 -2.68 14.79
N GLU A 74 -2.36 -1.93 13.69
CA GLU A 74 -3.36 -2.19 12.64
C GLU A 74 -2.68 -2.49 11.30
N LEU A 75 -3.34 -3.31 10.48
CA LEU A 75 -3.02 -3.43 9.06
C LEU A 75 -3.94 -2.49 8.27
N ILE A 76 -3.34 -1.65 7.42
CA ILE A 76 -4.04 -0.83 6.43
C ILE A 76 -3.92 -1.51 5.08
N ALA A 77 -5.05 -1.81 4.45
CA ALA A 77 -5.11 -2.24 3.05
C ALA A 77 -5.45 -1.01 2.20
N PHE A 78 -4.43 -0.32 1.70
CA PHE A 78 -4.60 0.90 0.91
C PHE A 78 -4.78 0.53 -0.57
N THR A 79 -5.86 0.99 -1.19
CA THR A 79 -6.15 0.72 -2.60
C THR A 79 -5.88 1.96 -3.44
N ASP A 80 -4.95 1.85 -4.40
CA ASP A 80 -4.63 2.90 -5.38
C ASP A 80 -5.68 2.98 -6.49
N ASP A 81 -6.96 3.12 -6.13
CA ASP A 81 -8.08 3.15 -7.08
C ASP A 81 -8.23 4.49 -7.82
N LYS A 82 -7.39 5.48 -7.49
CA LYS A 82 -7.29 6.74 -8.23
C LYS A 82 -6.37 6.63 -9.45
N ASP A 83 -5.55 5.58 -9.53
CA ASP A 83 -4.63 5.35 -10.64
C ASP A 83 -5.37 5.12 -11.96
N GLY A 84 -4.77 5.59 -13.03
CA GLY A 84 -5.29 5.42 -14.39
C GLY A 84 -5.23 3.96 -14.85
N LEU A 85 -6.27 3.49 -15.56
CA LEU A 85 -6.23 2.20 -16.23
C LEU A 85 -5.13 2.19 -17.30
N ARG A 86 -4.05 1.44 -17.06
CA ARG A 86 -2.87 1.41 -17.96
C ARG A 86 -3.09 0.56 -19.21
N LYS A 87 -3.81 -0.56 -19.07
CA LYS A 87 -4.15 -1.49 -20.14
C LYS A 87 -5.40 -2.27 -19.78
N VAL A 88 -6.15 -2.75 -20.76
CA VAL A 88 -7.26 -3.67 -20.54
C VAL A 88 -6.70 -5.07 -20.23
N PRO A 89 -7.07 -5.70 -19.10
CA PRO A 89 -6.60 -7.06 -18.79
C PRO A 89 -7.09 -8.09 -19.81
N ALA A 90 -6.36 -9.19 -19.94
CA ALA A 90 -6.81 -10.31 -20.77
C ALA A 90 -8.12 -10.90 -20.20
N GLY A 91 -9.07 -11.22 -21.08
CA GLY A 91 -10.39 -11.74 -20.68
C GLY A 91 -11.43 -10.65 -20.34
N PHE A 92 -11.04 -9.37 -20.32
CA PHE A 92 -11.96 -8.27 -20.08
C PHE A 92 -12.55 -7.70 -21.38
N PRO A 93 -13.73 -7.05 -21.32
CA PRO A 93 -14.33 -6.43 -22.51
C PRO A 93 -13.42 -5.39 -23.16
N LYS A 94 -13.22 -5.50 -24.48
CA LYS A 94 -12.41 -4.55 -25.27
C LYS A 94 -12.97 -3.13 -25.24
N THR A 95 -14.24 -2.96 -24.88
CA THR A 95 -14.89 -1.66 -24.69
C THR A 95 -14.21 -0.83 -23.59
N LEU A 96 -13.46 -1.45 -22.67
CA LEU A 96 -12.70 -0.73 -21.65
C LEU A 96 -11.53 0.09 -22.20
N SER A 97 -11.10 -0.15 -23.46
CA SER A 97 -10.01 0.61 -24.08
C SER A 97 -10.30 2.12 -24.17
N LYS A 98 -11.58 2.53 -24.16
CA LYS A 98 -11.96 3.94 -24.14
C LYS A 98 -11.69 4.64 -22.80
N TYR A 99 -11.44 3.87 -21.75
CA TYR A 99 -11.17 4.36 -20.40
C TYR A 99 -9.68 4.29 -20.02
N ILE A 100 -8.78 4.04 -20.97
CA ILE A 100 -7.33 4.06 -20.70
C ILE A 100 -6.92 5.44 -20.20
N GLY A 101 -6.19 5.47 -19.08
CA GLY A 101 -5.78 6.69 -18.38
C GLY A 101 -6.82 7.25 -17.41
N PHE A 102 -8.07 6.77 -17.42
CA PHE A 102 -9.09 7.20 -16.47
C PHE A 102 -8.85 6.52 -15.11
N PRO A 103 -9.09 7.22 -13.98
CA PRO A 103 -9.05 6.61 -12.65
C PRO A 103 -9.90 5.36 -12.59
N VAL A 104 -9.36 4.24 -12.13
CA VAL A 104 -10.08 2.97 -12.12
C VAL A 104 -11.35 3.00 -11.26
N SER A 105 -11.42 3.90 -10.28
CA SER A 105 -12.62 4.19 -9.49
C SER A 105 -13.75 4.88 -10.24
N SER A 106 -13.49 5.52 -11.39
CA SER A 106 -14.52 6.19 -12.21
C SER A 106 -14.98 5.35 -13.40
N ILE A 107 -14.35 4.21 -13.66
CA ILE A 107 -14.68 3.31 -14.76
C ILE A 107 -15.83 2.39 -14.32
N PRO A 108 -16.91 2.24 -15.11
CA PRO A 108 -17.98 1.29 -14.80
C PRO A 108 -17.47 -0.15 -14.67
N ASP A 109 -18.03 -0.91 -13.73
CA ASP A 109 -17.73 -2.35 -13.61
C ASP A 109 -18.27 -3.09 -14.86
N PRO A 110 -17.42 -3.77 -15.65
CA PRO A 110 -17.87 -4.56 -16.79
C PRO A 110 -18.79 -5.74 -16.43
N PHE A 111 -18.85 -6.13 -15.15
CA PHE A 111 -19.65 -7.26 -14.66
C PHE A 111 -20.86 -6.85 -13.80
N ASP A 112 -21.07 -5.56 -13.61
CA ASP A 112 -22.24 -4.99 -12.89
C ASP A 112 -22.46 -5.55 -11.47
N CYS A 113 -21.38 -5.94 -10.77
CA CYS A 113 -21.46 -6.44 -9.40
C CYS A 113 -20.87 -5.49 -8.35
N HIS A 114 -20.09 -4.49 -8.79
CA HIS A 114 -19.54 -3.43 -7.94
C HIS A 114 -19.79 -2.04 -8.56
N GLY A 115 -19.62 -0.99 -7.76
CA GLY A 115 -19.84 0.39 -8.21
C GLY A 115 -18.85 0.91 -9.27
N SER A 116 -17.71 0.24 -9.46
CA SER A 116 -16.70 0.59 -10.47
C SER A 116 -15.77 -0.58 -10.76
N TYR A 117 -15.03 -0.51 -11.86
CA TYR A 117 -13.97 -1.44 -12.21
C TYR A 117 -12.93 -1.55 -11.09
N GLY A 118 -12.50 -0.42 -10.51
CA GLY A 118 -11.55 -0.41 -9.40
C GLY A 118 -12.11 -1.11 -8.15
N ALA A 119 -13.39 -0.86 -7.82
CA ALA A 119 -14.07 -1.54 -6.73
C ALA A 119 -14.20 -3.06 -6.98
N HIS A 120 -14.45 -3.48 -8.23
CA HIS A 120 -14.45 -4.89 -8.61
C HIS A 120 -13.06 -5.52 -8.39
N MET A 121 -12.01 -4.93 -8.95
CA MET A 121 -10.64 -5.50 -8.85
C MET A 121 -10.17 -5.61 -7.39
N SER A 122 -10.35 -4.54 -6.62
CA SER A 122 -9.98 -4.53 -5.20
C SER A 122 -10.84 -5.49 -4.38
N GLY A 123 -12.16 -5.53 -4.64
CA GLY A 123 -13.09 -6.44 -3.96
C GLY A 123 -12.69 -7.91 -4.06
N LEU A 124 -12.17 -8.35 -5.20
CA LEU A 124 -11.65 -9.73 -5.36
C LEU A 124 -10.51 -10.05 -4.39
N LEU A 125 -9.61 -9.10 -4.15
CA LEU A 125 -8.51 -9.29 -3.21
C LEU A 125 -8.98 -9.19 -1.76
N LEU A 126 -9.86 -8.23 -1.47
CA LEU A 126 -10.45 -8.06 -0.13
C LEU A 126 -11.22 -9.32 0.31
N ASP A 127 -12.03 -9.91 -0.58
CA ASP A 127 -12.73 -11.17 -0.34
C ASP A 127 -11.75 -12.33 -0.04
N ALA A 128 -10.63 -12.40 -0.77
CA ALA A 128 -9.59 -13.38 -0.48
C ALA A 128 -8.95 -13.19 0.91
N LEU A 129 -8.71 -11.96 1.33
CA LEU A 129 -8.19 -11.63 2.66
C LEU A 129 -9.19 -11.98 3.77
N ASP A 130 -10.47 -11.68 3.55
CA ASP A 130 -11.54 -11.97 4.50
C ASP A 130 -11.70 -13.49 4.70
N LYS A 131 -11.67 -14.26 3.60
CA LYS A 131 -11.77 -15.73 3.62
C LYS A 131 -10.62 -16.41 4.36
N THR A 132 -9.44 -15.81 4.42
CA THR A 132 -8.29 -16.34 5.15
C THR A 132 -8.14 -15.76 6.56
N GLY A 133 -9.06 -14.89 6.97
CA GLY A 133 -9.09 -14.31 8.31
C GLY A 133 -8.09 -13.17 8.53
N VAL A 134 -7.51 -12.61 7.47
CA VAL A 134 -6.67 -11.41 7.57
C VAL A 134 -7.52 -10.24 8.01
N LYS A 135 -7.11 -9.55 9.09
CA LYS A 135 -7.82 -8.38 9.63
C LYS A 135 -7.10 -7.11 9.21
N TYR A 136 -7.84 -6.22 8.57
CA TYR A 136 -7.33 -4.96 8.03
C TYR A 136 -8.37 -3.85 8.11
N ARG A 137 -7.90 -2.61 8.00
CA ARG A 137 -8.71 -1.42 7.71
C ARG A 137 -8.50 -1.05 6.24
N HIS A 138 -9.57 -1.13 5.45
CA HIS A 138 -9.52 -0.73 4.04
C HIS A 138 -9.50 0.79 3.90
N VAL A 139 -8.68 1.30 2.96
CA VAL A 139 -8.66 2.71 2.58
C VAL A 139 -8.64 2.80 1.06
N SER A 140 -9.63 3.50 0.49
CA SER A 140 -9.65 3.86 -0.93
C SER A 140 -8.84 5.13 -1.15
N GLY A 141 -7.90 5.10 -2.10
CA GLY A 141 -7.12 6.26 -2.50
C GLY A 141 -8.01 7.40 -3.00
N THR A 142 -9.00 7.09 -3.82
CA THR A 142 -9.99 8.05 -4.34
C THR A 142 -10.71 8.77 -3.21
N LYS A 143 -11.19 8.03 -2.19
CA LYS A 143 -11.81 8.64 -1.02
C LYS A 143 -10.83 9.46 -0.20
N ALA A 144 -9.62 8.94 0.03
CA ALA A 144 -8.57 9.66 0.75
C ALA A 144 -8.23 11.02 0.11
N TYR A 145 -8.15 11.08 -1.22
CA TYR A 145 -7.99 12.34 -1.95
C TYR A 145 -9.24 13.25 -1.82
N GLN A 146 -10.45 12.71 -2.00
CA GLN A 146 -11.70 13.47 -1.93
C GLN A 146 -11.96 14.07 -0.55
N GLU A 147 -11.63 13.34 0.50
CA GLU A 147 -11.80 13.75 1.90
C GLU A 147 -10.65 14.68 2.37
N GLY A 148 -9.67 14.94 1.51
CA GLY A 148 -8.57 15.86 1.79
C GLY A 148 -7.51 15.29 2.74
N LEU A 149 -7.46 13.97 2.93
CA LEU A 149 -6.49 13.31 3.81
C LEU A 149 -5.03 13.67 3.47
N PHE A 150 -4.76 13.91 2.18
CA PHE A 150 -3.44 14.22 1.67
C PHE A 150 -3.18 15.71 1.42
N ASN A 151 -4.12 16.61 1.72
CA ASN A 151 -4.01 18.02 1.33
C ASN A 151 -2.74 18.69 1.88
N GLN A 152 -2.39 18.42 3.14
CA GLN A 152 -1.17 18.98 3.75
C GLN A 152 0.10 18.43 3.08
N GLN A 153 0.11 17.15 2.70
CA GLN A 153 1.25 16.53 2.03
C GLN A 153 1.38 17.02 0.59
N ILE A 154 0.26 17.19 -0.12
CA ILE A 154 0.21 17.76 -1.47
C ILE A 154 0.78 19.18 -1.47
N ASP A 155 0.30 20.04 -0.57
CA ASP A 155 0.81 21.41 -0.41
C ASP A 155 2.33 21.42 -0.14
N LYS A 156 2.79 20.57 0.79
CA LYS A 156 4.21 20.46 1.12
C LYS A 156 5.06 20.01 -0.08
N ILE A 157 4.58 19.02 -0.85
CA ILE A 157 5.28 18.53 -2.05
C ILE A 157 5.35 19.62 -3.12
N LEU A 158 4.24 20.31 -3.38
CA LEU A 158 4.16 21.35 -4.40
C LEU A 158 5.01 22.58 -4.04
N THR A 159 4.96 23.02 -2.78
CA THR A 159 5.76 24.14 -2.27
C THR A 159 7.27 23.83 -2.31
N ASN A 160 7.65 22.55 -2.27
CA ASN A 160 9.05 22.10 -2.32
C ASN A 160 9.40 21.37 -3.64
N ALA A 161 8.64 21.61 -4.72
CA ALA A 161 8.73 20.81 -5.95
C ALA A 161 10.16 20.70 -6.52
N LYS A 162 10.95 21.77 -6.49
CA LYS A 162 12.36 21.75 -6.94
C LYS A 162 13.20 20.73 -6.16
N ARG A 163 13.13 20.79 -4.83
CA ARG A 163 13.86 19.86 -3.94
C ARG A 163 13.38 18.42 -4.13
N VAL A 164 12.07 18.23 -4.30
CA VAL A 164 11.51 16.90 -4.60
C VAL A 164 12.06 16.37 -5.93
N GLY A 165 12.10 17.21 -6.98
CA GLY A 165 12.70 16.86 -8.27
C GLY A 165 14.17 16.48 -8.18
N GLU A 166 14.96 17.23 -7.41
CA GLU A 166 16.38 16.93 -7.14
C GLU A 166 16.55 15.57 -6.45
N ILE A 167 15.77 15.29 -5.40
CA ILE A 167 15.78 13.99 -4.70
C ILE A 167 15.42 12.84 -5.67
N ILE A 168 14.40 13.03 -6.51
CA ILE A 168 13.98 12.02 -7.50
C ILE A 168 15.08 11.78 -8.54
N LYS A 169 15.74 12.84 -9.01
CA LYS A 169 16.89 12.72 -9.92
C LYS A 169 18.04 11.95 -9.27
N GLU A 170 18.40 12.29 -8.04
CA GLU A 170 19.50 11.62 -7.32
C GLU A 170 19.20 10.15 -7.01
N THR A 171 17.97 9.84 -6.63
CA THR A 171 17.58 8.49 -6.19
C THR A 171 17.25 7.56 -7.37
N MET A 172 16.58 8.09 -8.40
CA MET A 172 15.98 7.30 -9.49
C MET A 172 16.54 7.65 -10.87
N GLY A 173 17.39 8.67 -11.00
CA GLY A 173 17.92 9.16 -12.28
C GLY A 173 16.89 9.87 -13.16
N GLN A 174 15.68 10.13 -12.66
CA GLN A 174 14.60 10.70 -13.46
C GLN A 174 14.63 12.24 -13.41
N GLU A 175 14.98 12.86 -14.53
CA GLU A 175 15.10 14.33 -14.62
C GLU A 175 13.77 15.04 -14.88
N LYS A 176 12.72 14.35 -15.33
CA LYS A 176 11.41 14.95 -15.64
C LYS A 176 10.92 15.93 -14.57
N TYR A 177 11.02 15.53 -13.29
CA TYR A 177 10.48 16.32 -12.17
C TYR A 177 11.36 17.49 -11.73
N THR A 178 12.51 17.73 -12.39
CA THR A 178 13.25 18.99 -12.23
C THR A 178 12.63 20.12 -13.05
N GLU A 179 11.83 19.81 -14.06
CA GLU A 179 11.19 20.77 -14.96
C GLU A 179 9.67 20.81 -14.81
N VAL A 180 9.04 19.71 -14.37
CA VAL A 180 7.59 19.62 -14.18
C VAL A 180 7.23 19.31 -12.73
N LEU A 181 6.04 19.76 -12.31
CA LEU A 181 5.55 19.47 -10.97
C LEU A 181 5.35 17.95 -10.77
N PRO A 182 5.72 17.40 -9.60
CA PRO A 182 5.50 15.99 -9.26
C PRO A 182 4.05 15.74 -8.82
N TYR A 183 3.09 16.24 -9.61
CA TYR A 183 1.67 16.18 -9.32
C TYR A 183 0.85 16.15 -10.62
N PHE A 184 -0.17 15.31 -10.65
CA PHE A 184 -1.15 15.27 -11.73
C PHE A 184 -2.48 15.81 -11.18
N PRO A 185 -3.01 16.92 -11.72
CA PRO A 185 -4.28 17.49 -11.30
C PRO A 185 -5.48 16.62 -11.66
#